data_AF-B1J7D9-F1
#
_entry.id   AF-B1J7D9-F1
#
_cell.length_a   1.000
_cell.length_b   1.000
_cell.length_c   1.000
_cell.angle_alpha   90.00
_cell.angle_beta   90.00
_cell.angle_gamma   90.00
#
_symmetry.space_group_name_H-M   'P 1'
#
loop_
_entity.id
_entity.type
_entity.pdbx_description
1 polymer ?
#
loop_
_entity_poly.entity_id
_entity_poly.type
_entity_poly.pdbx_seq_one_letter_code
_entity_poly.pdbx_strand_id
1 'polypeptide(L)'
;MGRSRIALALALAVSTAAFAEQPLRLQQLKRCGDLMDNQQQTWCLRVQGLGQATPQLLLSGKAVAPERVQRQGDTLRLQLDSTALQSAPLWLQDGPRASNAAWLTLHNNHVLAAGPKEVARNMDGLTTYVDLVSVLIEEDHDGRQEAERLARKYGAKVVGSIAPLNLYQLRLPAQDLVQRDALVLRLGGETSVDAVVVEESAAEEAEHAAPKAPGASKPAQGSDEWAANRFLDAVHYYQRRIPGRQVPVLPTPVRVGVIERNVDFDTADFADYLGACEGHRTCVYAQDASKPDNHGTTVAGILAAGWDDGGNTGFLRGLDKAAGGFEVIVERNSDAGITANIAASVNLVEDGVRVLNWSWGIHRVGARNVQGDEVDSLLRSGIAMGGYEELLEEFFLWLRKAHPDVVVVNSAGNGASFSGTDEYRLPSSFITEQLLVVGGHQRNGQASVPVESPNYAVKRSTSNVDMRVDITAAACAHASTRQAGQPGEVHCGTSYATPMVTGLVAAMLSINPQLQPEQLRMLLRRSAMTIGGNHDFEREDAEDLTAPILPSERNFQLHDRDVGRSARLDMQKALELSVQSLERVR
;
A
#
# COMPACT_ATOMS: atom_id res chain seq x y z
N MET A 1 -67.75 -12.85 57.70
CA MET A 1 -68.09 -11.44 57.42
C MET A 1 -66.86 -10.60 57.76
N GLY A 2 -66.18 -9.84 56.92
CA GLY A 2 -66.27 -9.54 55.50
C GLY A 2 -65.18 -8.52 55.16
N ARG A 3 -64.65 -8.62 53.94
CA ARG A 3 -63.95 -7.59 53.14
C ARG A 3 -62.47 -7.26 53.43
N SER A 4 -61.64 -7.83 52.54
CA SER A 4 -60.68 -7.17 51.65
C SER A 4 -59.68 -6.17 52.22
N ARG A 5 -58.38 -6.49 52.04
CA ARG A 5 -57.39 -5.60 51.42
C ARG A 5 -56.32 -6.45 50.73
N ILE A 6 -56.36 -6.46 49.40
CA ILE A 6 -55.30 -6.93 48.52
C ILE A 6 -54.25 -5.83 48.50
N ALA A 7 -53.01 -6.13 48.90
CA ALA A 7 -51.85 -5.28 48.69
C ALA A 7 -50.94 -6.01 47.69
N LEU A 8 -50.88 -5.46 46.48
CA LEU A 8 -50.04 -5.90 45.37
C LEU A 8 -48.62 -5.36 45.60
N ALA A 9 -47.65 -6.24 45.85
CA ALA A 9 -46.24 -5.88 45.88
C ALA A 9 -45.67 -6.00 44.46
N LEU A 10 -45.47 -4.87 43.79
CA LEU A 10 -44.75 -4.78 42.52
C LEU A 10 -43.24 -4.69 42.84
N ALA A 11 -42.50 -5.77 42.57
CA ALA A 11 -41.04 -5.72 42.55
C ALA A 11 -40.60 -5.10 41.21
N LEU A 12 -40.12 -3.86 41.23
CA LEU A 12 -39.40 -3.28 40.10
C LEU A 12 -38.01 -3.93 40.02
N ALA A 13 -37.85 -4.87 39.09
CA ALA A 13 -36.55 -5.24 38.58
C ALA A 13 -36.01 -4.05 37.76
N VAL A 14 -35.07 -3.31 38.33
CA VAL A 14 -34.28 -2.33 37.58
C VAL A 14 -33.30 -3.12 36.73
N SER A 15 -33.69 -3.38 35.48
CA SER A 15 -32.76 -3.83 34.45
C SER A 15 -31.78 -2.68 34.18
N THR A 16 -30.59 -2.74 34.77
CA THR A 16 -29.46 -1.93 34.31
C THR A 16 -29.12 -2.40 32.90
N ALA A 17 -29.63 -1.69 31.90
CA ALA A 17 -29.10 -1.78 30.55
C ALA A 17 -27.62 -1.42 30.64
N ALA A 18 -26.76 -2.43 30.57
CA ALA A 18 -25.34 -2.21 30.37
C ALA A 18 -25.21 -1.51 29.02
N PHE A 19 -24.95 -0.20 29.04
CA PHE A 19 -24.54 0.50 27.84
C PHE A 19 -23.26 -0.19 27.36
N ALA A 20 -23.31 -0.86 26.21
CA ALA A 20 -22.11 -1.40 25.59
C ALA A 20 -21.14 -0.23 25.38
N GLU A 21 -20.00 -0.26 26.07
CA GLU A 21 -18.96 0.77 25.90
C GLU A 21 -18.54 0.79 24.43
N GLN A 22 -18.43 2.00 23.86
CA GLN A 22 -18.01 2.14 22.47
C GLN A 22 -16.63 1.50 22.25
N PRO A 23 -16.39 0.86 21.08
CA PRO A 23 -15.07 0.32 20.75
C PRO A 23 -13.99 1.41 20.78
N LEU A 24 -12.83 1.05 21.32
CA LEU A 24 -11.65 1.92 21.31
C LEU A 24 -10.94 1.77 19.95
N ARG A 25 -10.83 2.84 19.15
CA ARG A 25 -10.18 2.79 17.82
C ARG A 25 -9.23 3.95 17.62
N LEU A 26 -8.00 3.65 17.20
CA LEU A 26 -7.01 4.64 16.79
C LEU A 26 -7.25 4.98 15.31
N GLN A 27 -7.99 6.06 15.07
CA GLN A 27 -8.42 6.48 13.72
C GLN A 27 -7.37 7.32 13.00
N GLN A 28 -6.53 8.03 13.77
CA GLN A 28 -5.48 8.87 13.21
C GLN A 28 -4.21 8.80 14.05
N LEU A 29 -3.06 8.66 13.40
CA LEU A 29 -1.73 8.82 13.97
C LEU A 29 -0.89 9.64 12.99
N LYS A 30 -0.57 10.90 13.31
CA LYS A 30 0.23 11.78 12.43
C LYS A 30 1.25 12.58 13.23
N ARG A 31 2.42 12.86 12.66
CA ARG A 31 3.31 13.89 13.19
C ARG A 31 2.61 15.25 13.16
N CYS A 32 2.86 16.05 14.19
CA CYS A 32 2.36 17.42 14.30
C CYS A 32 3.37 18.30 15.05
N GLY A 33 3.10 19.60 15.15
CA GLY A 33 4.07 20.55 15.69
C GLY A 33 5.20 20.82 14.71
N ASP A 34 6.43 20.91 15.21
CA ASP A 34 7.61 21.07 14.36
C ASP A 34 8.00 19.71 13.75
N LEU A 35 7.88 19.60 12.42
CA LEU A 35 8.30 18.43 11.66
C LEU A 35 9.80 18.38 11.44
N MET A 36 10.51 19.49 11.62
CA MET A 36 11.96 19.56 11.47
C MET A 36 12.72 19.18 12.75
N ASP A 37 12.02 19.09 13.88
CA ASP A 37 12.57 18.55 15.13
C ASP A 37 12.66 17.01 15.05
N ASN A 38 13.89 16.52 14.95
CA ASN A 38 14.20 15.11 14.85
C ASN A 38 14.60 14.47 16.19
N GLN A 39 14.61 15.22 17.29
CA GLN A 39 14.93 14.74 18.64
C GLN A 39 13.68 14.59 19.50
N GLN A 40 12.80 15.60 19.46
CA GLN A 40 11.57 15.63 20.22
C GLN A 40 10.37 15.64 19.28
N GLN A 41 9.88 14.44 18.98
CA GLN A 41 8.75 14.28 18.08
C GLN A 41 7.44 14.46 18.82
N THR A 42 6.56 15.25 18.23
CA THR A 42 5.16 15.34 18.63
C THR A 42 4.28 14.57 17.64
N TRP A 43 3.40 13.73 18.18
CA TRP A 43 2.41 12.96 17.47
C TRP A 43 1.00 13.36 17.92
N CYS A 44 0.09 13.56 16.96
CA CYS A 44 -1.30 13.87 17.19
C CYS A 44 -2.16 12.68 16.81
N LEU A 45 -2.94 12.19 17.76
CA LEU A 45 -3.80 11.04 17.62
C LEU A 45 -5.28 11.45 17.69
N ARG A 46 -6.12 10.82 16.87
CA ARG A 46 -7.58 10.86 17.03
C ARG A 46 -8.06 9.46 17.41
N VAL A 47 -8.84 9.37 18.47
CA VAL A 47 -9.27 8.09 19.04
C VAL A 47 -10.78 8.09 19.27
N GLN A 48 -11.45 7.11 18.68
CA GLN A 48 -12.87 6.83 18.95
C GLN A 48 -13.01 6.03 20.24
N GLY A 49 -14.09 6.29 20.99
CA GLY A 49 -14.46 5.50 22.17
C GLY A 49 -13.63 5.79 23.43
N LEU A 50 -12.94 6.93 23.50
CA LEU A 50 -12.20 7.34 24.70
C LEU A 50 -13.12 7.49 25.91
N GLY A 51 -12.83 6.78 27.01
CA GLY A 51 -13.50 6.93 28.30
C GLY A 51 -13.19 8.27 29.00
N GLN A 52 -13.59 8.43 30.26
CA GLN A 52 -13.26 9.66 31.02
C GLN A 52 -11.79 9.73 31.44
N ALA A 53 -11.15 8.59 31.72
CA ALA A 53 -9.72 8.52 32.00
C ALA A 53 -8.90 8.60 30.70
N THR A 54 -7.68 9.12 30.79
CA THR A 54 -6.73 9.02 29.66
C THR A 54 -6.27 7.55 29.55
N PRO A 55 -6.34 6.94 28.36
CA PRO A 55 -5.91 5.56 28.17
C PRO A 55 -4.40 5.43 28.33
N GLN A 56 -3.93 4.23 28.65
CA GLN A 56 -2.52 3.91 28.59
C GLN A 56 -2.10 3.73 27.13
N LEU A 57 -1.07 4.46 26.70
CA LEU A 57 -0.44 4.23 25.40
C LEU A 57 0.69 3.23 25.59
N LEU A 58 0.77 2.22 24.72
CA LEU A 58 1.85 1.24 24.71
C LEU A 58 2.61 1.32 23.39
N LEU A 59 3.92 1.55 23.46
CA LEU A 59 4.84 1.51 22.33
C LEU A 59 5.74 0.27 22.47
N SER A 60 5.67 -0.65 21.52
CA SER A 60 6.37 -1.96 21.62
C SER A 60 6.05 -2.69 22.95
N GLY A 61 4.79 -2.62 23.40
CA GLY A 61 4.33 -3.24 24.66
C GLY A 61 4.78 -2.53 25.94
N LYS A 62 5.57 -1.45 25.84
CA LYS A 62 5.99 -0.65 26.99
C LYS A 62 5.07 0.55 27.17
N ALA A 63 4.60 0.74 28.40
CA ALA A 63 3.77 1.90 28.73
C ALA A 63 4.55 3.20 28.51
N VAL A 64 3.94 4.11 27.75
CA VAL A 64 4.40 5.49 27.63
C VAL A 64 4.07 6.23 28.92
N ALA A 65 5.03 7.02 29.42
CA ALA A 65 4.86 7.78 30.65
C ALA A 65 3.70 8.80 30.52
N PRO A 66 2.77 8.89 31.49
CA PRO A 66 1.57 9.72 31.38
C PRO A 66 1.85 11.20 31.12
N GLU A 67 2.96 11.73 31.66
CA GLU A 67 3.39 13.12 31.46
C GLU A 67 3.72 13.46 30.00
N ARG A 68 3.97 12.45 29.16
CA ARG A 68 4.20 12.60 27.72
C ARG A 68 2.92 12.64 26.90
N VAL A 69 1.76 12.44 27.53
CA VAL A 69 0.45 12.34 26.87
C VAL A 69 -0.46 13.47 27.35
N GLN A 70 -0.83 14.35 26.43
CA GLN A 70 -1.80 15.42 26.68
C GLN A 70 -3.11 15.08 26.00
N ARG A 71 -4.23 15.24 26.70
CA ARG A 71 -5.57 14.94 26.17
C ARG A 71 -6.37 16.20 25.92
N GLN A 72 -7.05 16.26 24.78
CA GLN A 72 -8.06 17.27 24.47
C GLN A 72 -9.26 16.59 23.78
N GLY A 73 -10.32 16.34 24.55
CA GLY A 73 -11.52 15.66 24.03
C GLY A 73 -11.23 14.24 23.56
N ASP A 74 -11.44 13.99 22.27
CA ASP A 74 -11.18 12.74 21.55
C ASP A 74 -9.76 12.67 20.92
N THR A 75 -8.94 13.71 21.14
CA THR A 75 -7.58 13.80 20.63
C THR A 75 -6.54 13.65 21.74
N LEU A 76 -5.42 13.03 21.38
CA LEU A 76 -4.24 12.90 22.24
C LEU A 76 -3.02 13.49 21.53
N ARG A 77 -2.18 14.18 22.28
CA ARG A 77 -0.88 14.66 21.83
C ARG A 77 0.20 13.93 22.60
N LEU A 78 1.04 13.20 21.89
CA LEU A 78 2.11 12.36 22.40
C LEU A 78 3.45 13.02 22.10
N GLN A 79 4.31 13.15 23.11
CA GLN A 79 5.70 13.61 22.97
C GLN A 79 6.67 12.45 23.15
N LEU A 80 7.56 12.24 22.18
CA LEU A 80 8.55 11.17 22.19
C LEU A 80 9.94 11.73 21.97
N ASP A 81 10.89 11.18 22.73
CA ASP A 81 12.32 11.34 22.47
C ASP A 81 12.73 10.26 21.47
N SER A 82 12.93 10.64 20.21
CA SER A 82 13.31 9.72 19.13
C SER A 82 14.74 9.22 19.25
N THR A 83 15.59 9.85 20.06
CA THR A 83 16.99 9.41 20.26
C THR A 83 17.09 8.22 21.23
N ALA A 84 16.08 8.02 22.07
CA ALA A 84 16.04 6.98 23.10
C ALA A 84 15.11 5.80 22.74
N LEU A 85 14.39 5.89 21.62
CA LEU A 85 13.36 4.94 21.21
C LEU A 85 13.62 4.44 19.79
N GLN A 86 12.92 3.37 19.41
CA GLN A 86 12.91 2.83 18.04
C GLN A 86 11.48 2.79 17.52
N SER A 87 11.34 2.87 16.19
CA SER A 87 10.07 2.68 15.50
C SER A 87 9.42 1.36 15.91
N ALA A 88 8.13 1.38 16.19
CA ALA A 88 7.42 0.25 16.78
C ALA A 88 5.90 0.42 16.69
N PRO A 89 5.11 -0.66 16.87
CA PRO A 89 3.67 -0.55 16.99
C PRO A 89 3.27 0.23 18.25
N LEU A 90 2.30 1.13 18.07
CA LEU A 90 1.63 1.91 19.10
C LEU A 90 0.16 1.50 19.16
N TRP A 91 -0.34 1.22 20.37
CA TRP A 91 -1.78 1.04 20.62
C TRP A 91 -2.18 1.64 21.96
N LEU A 92 -3.49 1.70 22.18
CA LEU A 92 -4.10 2.23 23.40
C LEU A 92 -4.81 1.14 24.17
N GLN A 93 -4.76 1.24 25.50
CA GLN A 93 -5.45 0.36 26.42
C GLN A 93 -6.27 1.18 27.43
N ASP A 94 -7.56 0.88 27.54
CA ASP A 94 -8.51 1.48 28.48
C ASP A 94 -9.25 0.37 29.23
N GLY A 95 -8.70 -0.02 30.39
CA GLY A 95 -9.15 -1.20 31.13
C GLY A 95 -9.02 -2.48 30.28
N PRO A 96 -10.13 -3.20 30.02
CA PRO A 96 -10.12 -4.39 29.17
C PRO A 96 -10.17 -4.07 27.66
N ARG A 97 -10.44 -2.81 27.27
CA ARG A 97 -10.54 -2.41 25.86
C ARG A 97 -9.15 -2.10 25.30
N ALA A 98 -8.87 -2.57 24.10
CA ALA A 98 -7.67 -2.25 23.34
C ALA A 98 -8.04 -1.68 21.97
N SER A 99 -7.26 -0.73 21.49
CA SER A 99 -7.36 -0.26 20.10
C SER A 99 -6.67 -1.20 19.13
N ASN A 100 -6.90 -1.00 17.84
CA ASN A 100 -5.95 -1.42 16.82
C ASN A 100 -4.55 -0.84 17.11
N ALA A 101 -3.52 -1.57 16.68
CA ALA A 101 -2.15 -1.07 16.68
C ALA A 101 -1.84 -0.39 15.34
N ALA A 102 -1.12 0.73 15.40
CA ALA A 102 -0.59 1.41 14.23
C ALA A 102 0.93 1.52 14.35
N TRP A 103 1.66 1.43 13.24
CA TRP A 103 3.11 1.56 13.27
C TRP A 103 3.50 3.02 13.47
N LEU A 104 4.31 3.30 14.49
CA LEU A 104 4.88 4.63 14.71
C LEU A 104 6.34 4.58 14.28
N THR A 105 6.65 5.26 13.18
CA THR A 105 8.03 5.48 12.76
C THR A 105 8.67 6.60 13.57
N LEU A 106 9.95 6.48 13.91
CA LEU A 106 10.73 7.57 14.53
C LEU A 106 11.70 8.23 13.54
N HIS A 107 11.68 7.82 12.29
CA HIS A 107 12.35 8.55 11.21
C HIS A 107 11.64 9.87 10.96
N ASN A 108 12.33 10.84 10.34
CA ASN A 108 11.84 12.21 10.22
C ASN A 108 11.47 12.59 8.79
N ASN A 109 11.01 11.62 7.99
CA ASN A 109 10.55 11.88 6.62
C ASN A 109 9.06 12.19 6.66
N HIS A 110 8.70 13.47 6.73
CA HIS A 110 7.32 13.91 6.86
C HIS A 110 7.08 15.18 6.05
N VAL A 111 5.93 15.21 5.39
CA VAL A 111 5.45 16.35 4.62
C VAL A 111 4.05 16.72 5.05
N LEU A 112 3.73 18.01 4.99
CA LEU A 112 2.41 18.53 5.32
C LEU A 112 1.47 18.44 4.13
N ALA A 113 0.21 18.12 4.43
CA ALA A 113 -0.90 18.30 3.51
C ALA A 113 -1.45 19.73 3.66
N ALA A 114 -1.89 20.32 2.54
CA ALA A 114 -2.59 21.60 2.57
C ALA A 114 -3.97 21.46 3.24
N GLY A 115 -4.37 22.46 4.01
CA GLY A 115 -5.71 22.57 4.55
C GLY A 115 -6.75 22.98 3.49
N PRO A 116 -8.05 22.90 3.79
CA PRO A 116 -9.13 23.22 2.83
C PRO A 116 -9.11 24.65 2.26
N LYS A 117 -8.39 25.58 2.90
CA LYS A 117 -8.24 26.98 2.47
C LYS A 117 -6.89 27.25 1.76
N GLU A 118 -6.03 26.24 1.67
CA GLU A 118 -4.67 26.31 1.13
C GLU A 118 -4.58 25.60 -0.24
N VAL A 119 -5.73 25.36 -0.88
CA VAL A 119 -5.85 24.70 -2.19
C VAL A 119 -6.66 25.55 -3.17
N ALA A 120 -6.38 25.41 -4.46
CA ALA A 120 -7.13 26.06 -5.55
C ALA A 120 -7.21 25.14 -6.78
N ARG A 121 -8.05 25.50 -7.77
CA ARG A 121 -8.12 24.79 -9.06
C ARG A 121 -7.17 25.42 -10.07
N ASN A 122 -6.35 24.61 -10.72
CA ASN A 122 -5.46 25.03 -11.80
C ASN A 122 -6.23 25.19 -13.13
N MET A 123 -5.52 25.51 -14.22
CA MET A 123 -6.11 25.70 -15.55
C MET A 123 -6.72 24.41 -16.14
N ASP A 124 -6.25 23.24 -15.73
CA ASP A 124 -6.79 21.93 -16.10
C ASP A 124 -7.99 21.52 -15.23
N GLY A 125 -8.41 22.38 -14.29
CA GLY A 125 -9.51 22.10 -13.36
C GLY A 125 -9.14 21.19 -12.18
N LEU A 126 -7.86 20.83 -12.04
CA LEU A 126 -7.34 19.96 -10.98
C LEU A 126 -7.07 20.75 -9.70
N THR A 127 -7.27 20.10 -8.55
CA THR A 127 -6.98 20.72 -7.24
C THR A 127 -5.48 20.64 -6.96
N THR A 128 -4.89 21.77 -6.57
CA THR A 128 -3.45 21.91 -6.32
C THR A 128 -3.19 22.80 -5.12
N TYR A 129 -2.02 22.65 -4.50
CA TYR A 129 -1.62 23.44 -3.33
C TYR A 129 -1.25 24.87 -3.75
N VAL A 130 -1.66 25.83 -2.91
CA VAL A 130 -1.39 27.26 -3.14
C VAL A 130 -0.05 27.66 -2.53
N ASP A 131 0.21 27.26 -1.28
CA ASP A 131 1.35 27.75 -0.50
C ASP A 131 2.34 26.65 -0.11
N LEU A 132 2.18 25.41 -0.57
CA LEU A 132 3.10 24.30 -0.31
C LEU A 132 3.67 23.75 -1.61
N VAL A 133 4.99 23.66 -1.68
CA VAL A 133 5.75 22.99 -2.73
C VAL A 133 6.91 22.22 -2.09
N SER A 134 7.47 21.23 -2.78
CA SER A 134 8.73 20.62 -2.37
C SER A 134 9.83 20.96 -3.36
N VAL A 135 11.05 21.09 -2.87
CA VAL A 135 12.25 21.26 -3.71
C VAL A 135 13.13 20.03 -3.53
N LEU A 136 13.53 19.44 -4.66
CA LEU A 136 14.63 18.48 -4.73
C LEU A 136 15.92 19.28 -4.88
N ILE A 137 16.83 19.11 -3.93
CA ILE A 137 18.12 19.80 -3.94
C ILE A 137 19.15 18.89 -4.59
N GLU A 138 19.98 19.46 -5.45
CA GLU A 138 21.09 18.77 -6.13
C GLU A 138 21.99 18.01 -5.13
N GLU A 139 22.47 16.82 -5.51
CA GLU A 139 23.22 15.91 -4.64
C GLU A 139 24.53 16.50 -4.10
N ASP A 140 25.12 17.48 -4.80
CA ASP A 140 26.39 18.13 -4.42
C ASP A 140 26.21 19.23 -3.35
N HIS A 141 24.98 19.47 -2.91
CA HIS A 141 24.64 20.43 -1.86
C HIS A 141 24.14 19.75 -0.56
N ASP A 142 24.40 20.38 0.59
CA ASP A 142 23.69 20.03 1.84
C ASP A 142 22.24 20.53 1.74
N GLY A 143 21.30 19.62 1.49
CA GLY A 143 19.94 20.02 1.17
C GLY A 143 19.22 20.74 2.30
N ARG A 144 19.53 20.47 3.58
CA ARG A 144 18.90 21.19 4.68
C ARG A 144 19.36 22.64 4.69
N GLN A 145 20.67 22.86 4.66
CA GLN A 145 21.25 24.20 4.65
C GLN A 145 20.77 24.99 3.42
N GLU A 146 20.70 24.31 2.28
CA GLU A 146 20.30 24.92 1.01
C GLU A 146 18.81 25.23 0.97
N ALA A 147 17.94 24.33 1.41
CA ALA A 147 16.51 24.59 1.55
C ALA A 147 16.24 25.76 2.52
N GLU A 148 16.99 25.87 3.62
CA GLU A 148 16.91 27.02 4.52
C GLU A 148 17.40 28.32 3.87
N ARG A 149 18.44 28.27 3.02
CA ARG A 149 18.92 29.42 2.23
C ARG A 149 17.85 29.88 1.25
N LEU A 150 17.25 28.95 0.50
CA LEU A 150 16.16 29.20 -0.43
C LEU A 150 14.93 29.78 0.28
N ALA A 151 14.55 29.20 1.42
CA ALA A 151 13.46 29.69 2.24
C ALA A 151 13.67 31.15 2.65
N ARG A 152 14.88 31.51 3.13
CA ARG A 152 15.22 32.92 3.45
C ARG A 152 15.18 33.83 2.23
N LYS A 153 15.74 33.38 1.08
CA LYS A 153 15.79 34.16 -0.17
C LYS A 153 14.39 34.49 -0.70
N TYR A 154 13.47 33.55 -0.60
CA TYR A 154 12.12 33.65 -1.17
C TYR A 154 11.02 33.99 -0.15
N GLY A 155 11.38 34.26 1.11
CA GLY A 155 10.42 34.56 2.18
C GLY A 155 9.52 33.37 2.56
N ALA A 156 9.98 32.15 2.27
CA ALA A 156 9.29 30.91 2.59
C ALA A 156 9.78 30.31 3.93
N LYS A 157 9.21 29.18 4.33
CA LYS A 157 9.63 28.40 5.50
C LYS A 157 9.80 26.94 5.14
N VAL A 158 10.85 26.28 5.62
CA VAL A 158 10.95 24.82 5.54
C VAL A 158 9.99 24.22 6.57
N VAL A 159 9.12 23.31 6.12
CA VAL A 159 8.02 22.76 6.95
C VAL A 159 7.91 21.24 6.93
N GLY A 160 8.74 20.57 6.12
CA GLY A 160 8.79 19.11 6.01
C GLY A 160 10.01 18.69 5.19
N SER A 161 10.30 17.40 5.19
CA SER A 161 11.44 16.84 4.46
C SER A 161 11.26 15.36 4.17
N ILE A 162 11.93 14.89 3.12
CA ILE A 162 12.31 13.49 2.93
C ILE A 162 13.82 13.50 2.75
N ALA A 163 14.54 13.57 3.88
CA ALA A 163 15.96 13.89 3.88
C ALA A 163 16.84 12.89 3.11
N PRO A 164 16.56 11.57 3.10
CA PRO A 164 17.30 10.62 2.29
C PRO A 164 17.22 10.85 0.77
N LEU A 165 16.20 11.60 0.31
CA LEU A 165 16.01 11.97 -1.10
C LEU A 165 16.38 13.44 -1.37
N ASN A 166 17.06 14.09 -0.42
CA ASN A 166 17.39 15.52 -0.46
C ASN A 166 16.18 16.46 -0.73
N LEU A 167 14.96 16.00 -0.41
CA LEU A 167 13.73 16.75 -0.65
C LEU A 167 13.33 17.54 0.60
N TYR A 168 12.99 18.82 0.40
CA TYR A 168 12.50 19.69 1.46
C TYR A 168 11.22 20.42 1.04
N GLN A 169 10.21 20.39 1.91
CA GLN A 169 8.94 21.06 1.67
C GLN A 169 9.00 22.51 2.15
N LEU A 170 8.64 23.44 1.28
CA LEU A 170 8.59 24.87 1.53
C LEU A 170 7.15 25.35 1.61
N ARG A 171 6.86 26.12 2.66
CA ARG A 171 5.67 26.97 2.74
C ARG A 171 5.97 28.35 2.16
N LEU A 172 5.42 28.63 1.00
CA LEU A 172 5.60 29.84 0.21
C LEU A 172 4.74 31.00 0.75
N PRO A 173 5.18 32.26 0.60
CA PRO A 173 4.35 33.43 0.90
C PRO A 173 3.36 33.74 -0.25
N ALA A 174 2.69 32.72 -0.80
CA ALA A 174 1.76 32.84 -1.91
C ALA A 174 0.31 32.79 -1.42
N GLN A 175 -0.55 33.63 -2.01
CA GLN A 175 -1.99 33.68 -1.68
C GLN A 175 -2.88 33.13 -2.80
N ASP A 176 -2.32 32.95 -3.99
CA ASP A 176 -2.99 32.46 -5.18
C ASP A 176 -2.01 31.72 -6.09
N LEU A 177 -2.54 31.05 -7.12
CA LEU A 177 -1.72 30.25 -8.04
C LEU A 177 -0.79 31.10 -8.91
N VAL A 178 -1.14 32.35 -9.21
CA VAL A 178 -0.28 33.25 -10.00
C VAL A 178 0.99 33.58 -9.23
N GLN A 179 0.85 33.92 -7.94
CA GLN A 179 1.97 34.18 -7.04
C GLN A 179 2.81 32.91 -6.81
N ARG A 180 2.14 31.77 -6.61
CA ARG A 180 2.80 30.47 -6.46
C ARG A 180 3.63 30.12 -7.70
N ASP A 181 3.05 30.20 -8.89
CA ASP A 181 3.72 29.81 -10.14
C ASP A 181 4.93 30.70 -10.44
N ALA A 182 4.84 31.99 -10.13
CA ALA A 182 5.98 32.89 -10.19
C ALA A 182 7.10 32.52 -9.20
N LEU A 183 6.78 31.90 -8.07
CA LEU A 183 7.78 31.38 -7.13
C LEU A 183 8.33 30.03 -7.58
N VAL A 184 7.50 29.12 -8.06
CA VAL A 184 7.92 27.81 -8.62
C VAL A 184 8.91 28.01 -9.77
N LEU A 185 8.62 28.91 -10.71
CA LEU A 185 9.54 29.23 -11.82
C LEU A 185 10.88 29.81 -11.35
N ARG A 186 10.87 30.60 -10.26
CA ARG A 186 12.10 31.17 -9.69
C ARG A 186 12.92 30.14 -8.93
N LEU A 187 12.25 29.27 -8.17
CA LEU A 187 12.88 28.17 -7.43
C LEU A 187 13.51 27.16 -8.39
N GLY A 188 12.79 26.74 -9.43
CA GLY A 188 13.32 25.84 -10.47
C GLY A 188 14.39 26.48 -11.38
N GLY A 189 14.67 27.77 -11.22
CA GLY A 189 15.79 28.44 -11.88
C GLY A 189 17.04 28.55 -11.00
N GLU A 190 17.01 28.07 -9.75
CA GLU A 190 18.19 28.01 -8.90
C GLU A 190 19.07 26.83 -9.33
N THR A 191 20.38 27.07 -9.48
CA THR A 191 21.33 26.02 -9.90
C THR A 191 21.55 24.91 -8.87
N SER A 192 20.99 25.06 -7.67
CA SER A 192 21.03 24.07 -6.59
C SER A 192 19.73 23.28 -6.46
N VAL A 193 18.71 23.60 -7.27
CA VAL A 193 17.43 22.91 -7.28
C VAL A 193 17.36 22.10 -8.55
N ASP A 194 17.26 20.79 -8.38
CA ASP A 194 17.08 19.83 -9.46
C ASP A 194 15.63 19.92 -9.99
N ALA A 195 14.65 19.80 -9.07
CA ALA A 195 13.25 19.93 -9.42
C ALA A 195 12.39 20.60 -8.34
N VAL A 196 11.24 21.13 -8.75
CA VAL A 196 10.19 21.61 -7.86
C VAL A 196 8.97 20.69 -8.00
N VAL A 197 8.60 20.01 -6.91
CA VAL A 197 7.44 19.13 -6.85
C VAL A 197 6.22 19.92 -6.40
N VAL A 198 5.22 19.99 -7.28
CA VAL A 198 3.92 20.63 -7.00
C VAL A 198 2.88 19.55 -6.77
N GLU A 199 2.30 19.54 -5.56
CA GLU A 199 1.28 18.55 -5.22
C GLU A 199 -0.08 18.93 -5.86
N GLU A 200 -0.69 17.92 -6.46
CA GLU A 200 -2.00 17.96 -7.09
C GLU A 200 -2.83 16.83 -6.52
N SER A 201 -3.22 17.00 -5.27
CA SER A 201 -4.13 16.06 -4.62
C SER A 201 -5.56 16.49 -4.92
N ALA A 202 -6.32 15.65 -5.64
CA ALA A 202 -7.77 15.70 -5.58
C ALA A 202 -8.26 15.32 -4.17
N ALA A 203 -9.51 15.67 -3.84
CA ALA A 203 -10.24 14.89 -2.83
C ALA A 203 -10.29 13.47 -3.40
N GLU A 204 -9.49 12.55 -2.86
CA GLU A 204 -9.63 11.14 -3.19
C GLU A 204 -10.98 10.67 -2.67
N GLU A 205 -12.02 10.87 -3.47
CA GLU A 205 -13.19 10.03 -3.39
C GLU A 205 -12.75 8.61 -3.74
N ALA A 206 -13.32 7.66 -3.00
CA ALA A 206 -13.13 6.23 -3.19
C ALA A 206 -13.01 5.92 -4.68
N GLU A 207 -12.03 5.09 -5.03
CA GLU A 207 -11.83 4.54 -6.37
C GLU A 207 -13.15 4.57 -7.13
N HIS A 208 -13.24 5.44 -8.13
CA HIS A 208 -14.32 5.32 -9.07
C HIS A 208 -14.18 3.91 -9.63
N ALA A 209 -15.14 3.05 -9.33
CA ALA A 209 -15.30 1.81 -10.06
C ALA A 209 -15.16 2.20 -11.52
N ALA A 210 -14.16 1.63 -12.21
CA ALA A 210 -13.83 1.99 -13.58
C ALA A 210 -15.14 2.21 -14.36
N PRO A 211 -15.29 3.33 -15.10
CA PRO A 211 -16.51 3.59 -15.84
C PRO A 211 -16.90 2.30 -16.56
N LYS A 212 -18.16 1.87 -16.40
CA LYS A 212 -18.66 0.60 -16.95
C LYS A 212 -18.32 0.56 -18.43
N ALA A 213 -17.21 -0.08 -18.79
CA ALA A 213 -16.96 -0.46 -20.16
C ALA A 213 -18.18 -1.33 -20.55
N PRO A 214 -18.89 -1.01 -21.65
CA PRO A 214 -20.00 -1.84 -22.10
C PRO A 214 -19.48 -3.28 -22.26
N GLY A 215 -19.90 -4.19 -21.39
CA GLY A 215 -19.49 -5.60 -21.41
C GLY A 215 -18.58 -6.09 -20.26
N ALA A 216 -18.04 -5.23 -19.39
CA ALA A 216 -17.25 -5.69 -18.24
C ALA A 216 -18.15 -6.20 -17.10
N SER A 217 -18.57 -7.46 -17.17
CA SER A 217 -19.28 -8.12 -16.06
C SER A 217 -18.31 -8.38 -14.89
N LYS A 218 -18.69 -7.96 -13.67
CA LYS A 218 -18.03 -8.46 -12.45
C LYS A 218 -18.24 -9.97 -12.39
N PRO A 219 -17.24 -10.76 -11.97
CA PRO A 219 -17.42 -12.19 -11.84
C PRO A 219 -18.48 -12.49 -10.77
N ALA A 220 -19.08 -13.68 -10.83
CA ALA A 220 -20.09 -14.08 -9.85
C ALA A 220 -19.50 -14.11 -8.44
N GLN A 221 -20.31 -13.85 -7.42
CA GLN A 221 -19.86 -13.77 -6.03
C GLN A 221 -19.25 -15.07 -5.48
N GLY A 222 -19.47 -16.21 -6.15
CA GLY A 222 -18.84 -17.50 -5.82
C GLY A 222 -17.73 -17.92 -6.80
N SER A 223 -17.18 -16.98 -7.57
CA SER A 223 -16.08 -17.25 -8.51
C SER A 223 -14.77 -17.46 -7.75
N ASP A 224 -14.14 -18.60 -8.00
CA ASP A 224 -12.80 -18.90 -7.47
C ASP A 224 -11.73 -18.22 -8.34
N GLU A 225 -11.68 -16.88 -8.26
CA GLU A 225 -10.72 -16.06 -9.02
C GLU A 225 -9.27 -16.39 -8.63
N TRP A 226 -9.02 -16.65 -7.34
CA TRP A 226 -7.68 -16.94 -6.83
C TRP A 226 -7.13 -18.30 -7.27
N ALA A 227 -7.97 -19.24 -7.68
CA ALA A 227 -7.51 -20.46 -8.34
C ALA A 227 -6.70 -20.18 -9.62
N ALA A 228 -6.93 -19.05 -10.31
CA ALA A 228 -6.12 -18.66 -11.47
C ALA A 228 -4.65 -18.39 -11.12
N ASN A 229 -4.37 -18.10 -9.85
CA ASN A 229 -3.02 -17.90 -9.31
C ASN A 229 -2.45 -19.15 -8.59
N ARG A 230 -3.24 -20.22 -8.46
CA ARG A 230 -2.93 -21.40 -7.61
C ARG A 230 -2.70 -21.05 -6.14
N PHE A 231 -3.52 -20.15 -5.61
CA PHE A 231 -3.44 -19.65 -4.24
C PHE A 231 -3.44 -20.75 -3.17
N LEU A 232 -4.46 -21.63 -3.18
CA LEU A 232 -4.59 -22.68 -2.15
C LEU A 232 -3.48 -23.72 -2.26
N ASP A 233 -3.02 -24.02 -3.47
CA ASP A 233 -1.88 -24.90 -3.70
C ASP A 233 -0.61 -24.33 -3.06
N ALA A 234 -0.39 -23.01 -3.18
CA ALA A 234 0.75 -22.32 -2.59
C ALA A 234 0.71 -22.36 -1.06
N VAL A 235 -0.45 -22.08 -0.45
CA VAL A 235 -0.64 -22.18 1.01
C VAL A 235 -0.37 -23.61 1.49
N HIS A 236 -0.95 -24.60 0.81
CA HIS A 236 -0.75 -26.02 1.15
C HIS A 236 0.71 -26.45 1.00
N TYR A 237 1.37 -26.03 -0.08
CA TYR A 237 2.80 -26.26 -0.30
C TYR A 237 3.62 -25.67 0.85
N TYR A 238 3.39 -24.38 1.15
CA TYR A 238 4.14 -23.67 2.19
C TYR A 238 4.02 -24.37 3.55
N GLN A 239 2.79 -24.61 4.00
CA GLN A 239 2.52 -25.22 5.30
C GLN A 239 3.09 -26.64 5.45
N ARG A 240 3.06 -27.45 4.37
CA ARG A 240 3.43 -28.87 4.47
C ARG A 240 4.88 -29.17 4.08
N ARG A 241 5.48 -28.36 3.22
CA ARG A 241 6.79 -28.66 2.62
C ARG A 241 7.91 -27.79 3.17
N ILE A 242 7.63 -26.56 3.60
CA ILE A 242 8.65 -25.64 4.13
C ILE A 242 9.18 -26.08 5.50
N PRO A 243 8.36 -26.61 6.43
CA PRO A 243 8.89 -27.26 7.64
C PRO A 243 9.76 -28.51 7.38
N GLY A 244 10.07 -28.82 6.11
CA GLY A 244 11.20 -29.62 5.62
C GLY A 244 11.65 -30.78 6.50
N ARG A 245 11.25 -32.02 6.17
CA ARG A 245 11.64 -33.21 6.95
C ARG A 245 13.11 -33.64 6.82
N GLN A 246 13.80 -33.24 5.74
CA GLN A 246 15.18 -33.68 5.45
C GLN A 246 16.20 -32.54 5.58
N VAL A 247 15.91 -31.37 4.97
CA VAL A 247 16.63 -30.12 5.20
C VAL A 247 15.59 -29.11 5.69
N PRO A 248 15.60 -28.73 6.98
CA PRO A 248 14.65 -27.75 7.48
C PRO A 248 14.88 -26.40 6.81
N VAL A 249 13.88 -25.89 6.10
CA VAL A 249 13.83 -24.46 5.81
C VAL A 249 13.33 -23.79 7.09
N LEU A 250 14.03 -22.75 7.54
CA LEU A 250 13.64 -21.97 8.71
C LEU A 250 13.11 -20.63 8.21
N PRO A 251 11.78 -20.46 8.09
CA PRO A 251 11.21 -19.21 7.62
C PRO A 251 11.60 -18.04 8.50
N THR A 252 11.97 -16.93 7.87
CA THR A 252 12.28 -15.68 8.55
C THR A 252 11.08 -14.73 8.51
N PRO A 253 10.84 -13.95 9.58
CA PRO A 253 9.82 -12.91 9.53
C PRO A 253 10.15 -11.85 8.48
N VAL A 254 9.14 -11.36 7.77
CA VAL A 254 9.28 -10.31 6.76
C VAL A 254 8.32 -9.17 7.07
N ARG A 255 8.84 -7.94 7.02
CA ARG A 255 8.06 -6.70 7.07
C ARG A 255 7.62 -6.31 5.66
N VAL A 256 6.32 -6.10 5.51
CA VAL A 256 5.65 -5.69 4.28
C VAL A 256 5.04 -4.32 4.52
N GLY A 257 5.46 -3.34 3.73
CA GLY A 257 4.87 -2.00 3.75
C GLY A 257 3.77 -1.89 2.72
N VAL A 258 2.60 -1.41 3.11
CA VAL A 258 1.45 -1.20 2.23
C VAL A 258 1.10 0.28 2.24
N ILE A 259 1.32 0.95 1.10
CA ILE A 259 1.07 2.39 1.00
C ILE A 259 -0.42 2.61 0.72
N GLU A 260 -1.19 2.58 1.80
CA GLU A 260 -2.64 2.73 1.84
C GLU A 260 -3.05 3.53 3.09
N ARG A 261 -4.30 4.02 3.12
CA ARG A 261 -4.77 4.90 4.20
C ARG A 261 -5.00 4.15 5.51
N ASN A 262 -6.06 3.34 5.57
CA ASN A 262 -6.62 2.82 6.82
C ASN A 262 -7.25 1.43 6.59
N VAL A 263 -7.44 0.67 7.68
CA VAL A 263 -8.09 -0.65 7.71
C VAL A 263 -9.25 -0.62 8.71
N ASP A 264 -10.43 -1.14 8.35
CA ASP A 264 -11.57 -1.25 9.28
C ASP A 264 -11.40 -2.49 10.18
N PHE A 265 -11.02 -2.26 11.44
CA PHE A 265 -10.82 -3.32 12.44
C PHE A 265 -12.13 -3.81 13.08
N ASP A 266 -13.29 -3.25 12.70
CA ASP A 266 -14.60 -3.79 13.06
C ASP A 266 -15.10 -4.85 12.08
N THR A 267 -14.34 -5.14 11.02
CA THR A 267 -14.62 -6.26 10.12
C THR A 267 -14.24 -7.60 10.75
N ALA A 268 -14.97 -8.66 10.37
CA ALA A 268 -14.65 -10.00 10.83
C ALA A 268 -13.27 -10.48 10.33
N ASP A 269 -12.79 -9.93 9.21
CA ASP A 269 -11.45 -10.17 8.66
C ASP A 269 -10.32 -9.63 9.57
N PHE A 270 -10.58 -8.58 10.35
CA PHE A 270 -9.54 -7.86 11.12
C PHE A 270 -9.80 -7.73 12.62
N ALA A 271 -10.97 -8.14 13.12
CA ALA A 271 -11.35 -7.97 14.53
C ALA A 271 -10.40 -8.65 15.53
N ASP A 272 -9.68 -9.70 15.12
CA ASP A 272 -8.72 -10.43 15.97
C ASP A 272 -7.32 -9.79 16.04
N TYR A 273 -7.11 -8.65 15.37
CA TYR A 273 -5.85 -7.89 15.39
C TYR A 273 -5.83 -6.73 16.41
N LEU A 274 -6.86 -6.59 17.24
CA LEU A 274 -6.90 -5.55 18.27
C LEU A 274 -5.89 -5.84 19.40
N GLY A 275 -5.21 -4.78 19.87
CA GLY A 275 -4.23 -4.85 20.94
C GLY A 275 -2.83 -5.27 20.48
N ALA A 276 -2.11 -5.99 21.34
CA ALA A 276 -0.78 -6.47 21.06
C ALA A 276 -0.82 -7.61 20.03
N CYS A 277 0.11 -7.60 19.07
CA CYS A 277 0.36 -8.77 18.25
C CYS A 277 1.34 -9.70 18.98
N GLU A 278 0.88 -10.88 19.36
CA GLU A 278 1.68 -11.88 20.08
C GLU A 278 1.80 -13.19 19.28
N GLY A 279 2.95 -13.85 19.44
CA GLY A 279 3.22 -15.17 18.85
C GLY A 279 3.71 -15.15 17.41
N HIS A 280 3.84 -16.33 16.82
CA HIS A 280 4.27 -16.54 15.43
C HIS A 280 3.06 -16.45 14.49
N ARG A 281 2.47 -15.26 14.37
CA ARG A 281 1.36 -14.99 13.44
C ARG A 281 1.66 -13.76 12.59
N THR A 282 0.90 -13.60 11.52
CA THR A 282 0.80 -12.33 10.80
C THR A 282 0.23 -11.27 11.76
N CYS A 283 0.86 -10.10 11.76
CA CYS A 283 0.48 -8.88 12.46
C CYS A 283 0.04 -7.82 11.44
N VAL A 284 -0.98 -7.05 11.78
CA VAL A 284 -1.44 -5.91 10.97
C VAL A 284 -1.34 -4.65 11.81
N TYR A 285 -0.61 -3.66 11.31
CA TYR A 285 -0.48 -2.36 11.94
C TYR A 285 -1.03 -1.29 11.02
N ALA A 286 -2.13 -0.66 11.41
CA ALA A 286 -2.83 0.32 10.57
C ALA A 286 -3.64 1.29 11.43
N GLN A 287 -3.89 2.48 10.89
CA GLN A 287 -4.92 3.38 11.40
C GLN A 287 -6.32 2.81 11.07
N ASP A 288 -7.29 3.04 11.95
CA ASP A 288 -8.63 2.48 11.82
C ASP A 288 -9.48 3.22 10.77
N ALA A 289 -10.29 2.48 10.03
CA ALA A 289 -11.27 3.01 9.08
C ALA A 289 -12.71 2.75 9.55
N SER A 290 -13.63 3.61 9.14
CA SER A 290 -15.06 3.45 9.47
C SER A 290 -15.87 2.69 8.41
N LYS A 291 -15.27 2.33 7.27
CA LYS A 291 -15.93 1.70 6.13
C LYS A 291 -15.27 0.36 5.82
N PRO A 292 -16.02 -0.75 5.87
CA PRO A 292 -15.47 -2.10 5.73
C PRO A 292 -15.04 -2.42 4.29
N ASP A 293 -15.64 -1.74 3.31
CA ASP A 293 -15.44 -1.91 1.88
C ASP A 293 -14.51 -0.85 1.28
N ASN A 294 -13.75 -0.12 2.11
CA ASN A 294 -12.78 0.83 1.59
C ASN A 294 -11.60 0.10 0.89
N HIS A 295 -10.88 0.86 0.07
CA HIS A 295 -9.76 0.35 -0.71
C HIS A 295 -8.67 -0.30 0.17
N GLY A 296 -8.21 0.43 1.19
CA GLY A 296 -7.15 -0.03 2.10
C GLY A 296 -7.49 -1.32 2.86
N THR A 297 -8.73 -1.48 3.34
CA THR A 297 -9.20 -2.70 4.00
C THR A 297 -9.18 -3.88 3.04
N THR A 298 -9.63 -3.69 1.80
CA THR A 298 -9.62 -4.77 0.79
C THR A 298 -8.20 -5.15 0.37
N VAL A 299 -7.31 -4.17 0.15
CA VAL A 299 -5.90 -4.41 -0.19
C VAL A 299 -5.18 -5.14 0.96
N ALA A 300 -5.32 -4.67 2.19
CA ALA A 300 -4.77 -5.36 3.37
C ALA A 300 -5.41 -6.75 3.55
N GLY A 301 -6.69 -6.90 3.19
CA GLY A 301 -7.44 -8.15 3.33
C GLY A 301 -6.86 -9.28 2.50
N ILE A 302 -6.44 -8.98 1.26
CA ILE A 302 -5.78 -9.95 0.37
C ILE A 302 -4.49 -10.50 0.99
N LEU A 303 -3.80 -9.69 1.80
CA LEU A 303 -2.58 -10.10 2.51
C LEU A 303 -2.90 -10.84 3.82
N ALA A 304 -3.79 -10.28 4.66
CA ALA A 304 -3.84 -10.60 6.08
C ALA A 304 -5.25 -10.83 6.67
N ALA A 305 -6.33 -10.83 5.87
CA ALA A 305 -7.66 -11.15 6.37
C ALA A 305 -7.70 -12.55 7.02
N GLY A 306 -8.51 -12.67 8.08
CA GLY A 306 -8.90 -13.95 8.65
C GLY A 306 -9.45 -14.92 7.59
N TRP A 307 -9.22 -16.22 7.81
CA TRP A 307 -9.81 -17.26 6.95
C TRP A 307 -11.19 -17.63 7.49
N ASP A 308 -12.09 -18.03 6.58
CA ASP A 308 -13.43 -18.55 6.86
C ASP A 308 -14.41 -17.57 7.56
N ASP A 309 -14.03 -16.30 7.75
CA ASP A 309 -14.75 -15.42 8.67
C ASP A 309 -15.24 -14.06 8.14
N GLY A 310 -14.94 -13.51 6.94
CA GLY A 310 -15.36 -12.10 6.74
C GLY A 310 -15.37 -11.45 5.36
N GLY A 311 -15.21 -12.20 4.28
CA GLY A 311 -15.33 -11.66 2.92
C GLY A 311 -14.06 -11.82 2.12
N ASN A 312 -12.87 -11.59 2.69
CA ASN A 312 -11.59 -11.81 2.00
C ASN A 312 -10.87 -13.07 2.53
N THR A 313 -9.69 -13.39 2.00
CA THR A 313 -8.86 -14.51 2.48
C THR A 313 -7.39 -14.13 2.37
N GLY A 314 -6.77 -13.82 3.52
CA GLY A 314 -5.40 -13.32 3.56
C GLY A 314 -4.38 -14.40 3.21
N PHE A 315 -3.54 -14.16 2.20
CA PHE A 315 -2.50 -15.10 1.81
C PHE A 315 -1.50 -15.36 2.95
N LEU A 316 -0.92 -14.30 3.53
CA LEU A 316 0.10 -14.39 4.58
C LEU A 316 -0.50 -14.98 5.86
N ARG A 317 -1.75 -14.63 6.18
CA ARG A 317 -2.52 -15.23 7.27
C ARG A 317 -2.62 -16.75 7.14
N GLY A 318 -2.80 -17.24 5.92
CA GLY A 318 -2.79 -18.66 5.60
C GLY A 318 -1.45 -19.34 5.89
N LEU A 319 -0.35 -18.62 6.06
CA LEU A 319 0.99 -19.17 6.25
C LEU A 319 1.41 -19.25 7.73
N ASP A 320 0.69 -18.61 8.66
CA ASP A 320 1.06 -18.45 10.09
C ASP A 320 1.55 -19.72 10.79
N LYS A 321 0.98 -20.88 10.45
CA LYS A 321 1.35 -22.17 11.08
C LYS A 321 2.78 -22.62 10.74
N ALA A 322 3.40 -22.05 9.71
CA ALA A 322 4.71 -22.44 9.21
C ALA A 322 5.66 -21.25 9.03
N ALA A 323 5.15 -20.07 8.66
CA ALA A 323 5.93 -18.85 8.56
C ALA A 323 6.13 -18.27 9.96
N GLY A 324 7.34 -17.92 10.37
CA GLY A 324 7.65 -17.40 11.71
C GLY A 324 6.97 -16.07 12.11
N GLY A 325 5.99 -15.61 11.32
CA GLY A 325 5.26 -14.35 11.43
C GLY A 325 5.52 -13.42 10.24
N PHE A 326 4.58 -12.53 9.95
CA PHE A 326 4.74 -11.42 9.00
C PHE A 326 4.26 -10.14 9.68
N GLU A 327 4.85 -9.00 9.33
CA GLU A 327 4.39 -7.69 9.79
C GLU A 327 3.87 -6.90 8.59
N VAL A 328 2.55 -6.74 8.49
CA VAL A 328 1.90 -5.93 7.45
C VAL A 328 1.64 -4.54 8.02
N ILE A 329 2.41 -3.57 7.56
CA ILE A 329 2.34 -2.18 8.01
C ILE A 329 1.63 -1.36 6.94
N VAL A 330 0.47 -0.79 7.27
CA VAL A 330 -0.34 0.06 6.39
C VAL A 330 -0.13 1.53 6.79
N GLU A 331 0.47 2.32 5.91
CA GLU A 331 0.84 3.72 6.20
C GLU A 331 0.83 4.60 4.96
N ARG A 332 0.50 5.88 5.14
CA ARG A 332 0.50 6.90 4.08
C ARG A 332 1.09 8.26 4.48
N ASN A 333 1.69 8.37 5.66
CA ASN A 333 2.28 9.58 6.24
C ASN A 333 1.26 10.69 6.54
N SER A 334 0.84 11.41 5.49
CA SER A 334 -0.11 12.52 5.55
C SER A 334 -1.04 12.50 4.34
N ASP A 335 -1.94 13.47 4.22
CA ASP A 335 -2.84 13.56 3.06
C ASP A 335 -2.20 14.30 1.87
N ALA A 336 -0.87 14.49 1.87
CA ALA A 336 -0.12 15.21 0.84
C ALA A 336 0.17 14.38 -0.42
N GLY A 337 -0.83 13.63 -0.87
CA GLY A 337 -0.83 12.90 -2.14
C GLY A 337 0.41 12.04 -2.38
N ILE A 338 1.09 12.27 -3.51
CA ILE A 338 2.22 11.43 -3.95
C ILE A 338 3.45 11.67 -3.08
N THR A 339 3.73 12.93 -2.72
CA THR A 339 4.88 13.25 -1.86
C THR A 339 4.78 12.54 -0.50
N ALA A 340 3.58 12.44 0.07
CA ALA A 340 3.34 11.68 1.30
C ALA A 340 3.51 10.16 1.13
N ASN A 341 3.09 9.60 -0.01
CA ASN A 341 3.30 8.18 -0.34
C ASN A 341 4.79 7.82 -0.37
N ILE A 342 5.61 8.70 -0.95
CA ILE A 342 7.07 8.51 -0.99
C ILE A 342 7.68 8.68 0.41
N ALA A 343 7.26 9.69 1.18
CA ALA A 343 7.70 9.85 2.57
C ALA A 343 7.38 8.62 3.44
N ALA A 344 6.17 8.06 3.31
CA ALA A 344 5.78 6.81 3.96
C ALA A 344 6.68 5.64 3.53
N SER A 345 6.93 5.51 2.22
CA SER A 345 7.77 4.45 1.66
C SER A 345 9.21 4.51 2.21
N VAL A 346 9.80 5.72 2.27
CA VAL A 346 11.15 5.92 2.83
C VAL A 346 11.18 5.53 4.31
N ASN A 347 10.24 6.03 5.13
CA ASN A 347 10.16 5.66 6.56
C ASN A 347 10.04 4.15 6.77
N LEU A 348 9.18 3.48 5.98
CA LEU A 348 8.98 2.03 6.10
C LEU A 348 10.22 1.24 5.70
N VAL A 349 10.95 1.67 4.68
CA VAL A 349 12.21 1.06 4.26
C VAL A 349 13.30 1.26 5.32
N GLU A 350 13.43 2.46 5.89
CA GLU A 350 14.33 2.71 7.01
C GLU A 350 13.92 1.93 8.28
N ASP A 351 12.64 1.57 8.41
CA ASP A 351 12.10 0.66 9.44
C ASP A 351 12.25 -0.83 9.09
N GLY A 352 12.95 -1.16 8.00
CA GLY A 352 13.32 -2.53 7.63
C GLY A 352 12.27 -3.29 6.82
N VAL A 353 11.33 -2.60 6.18
CA VAL A 353 10.48 -3.22 5.15
C VAL A 353 11.33 -3.72 3.99
N ARG A 354 11.06 -4.96 3.55
CA ARG A 354 11.71 -5.58 2.38
C ARG A 354 10.86 -5.55 1.12
N VAL A 355 9.55 -5.40 1.27
CA VAL A 355 8.57 -5.39 0.18
C VAL A 355 7.59 -4.25 0.39
N LEU A 356 7.53 -3.32 -0.57
CA LEU A 356 6.54 -2.25 -0.61
C LEU A 356 5.43 -2.60 -1.59
N ASN A 357 4.17 -2.42 -1.20
CA ASN A 357 3.00 -2.53 -2.06
C ASN A 357 2.47 -1.14 -2.41
N TRP A 358 2.53 -0.78 -3.69
CA TRP A 358 1.98 0.45 -4.25
C TRP A 358 0.77 0.14 -5.14
N SER A 359 -0.42 0.11 -4.55
CA SER A 359 -1.70 -0.06 -5.26
C SER A 359 -2.25 1.28 -5.79
N TRP A 360 -1.38 2.17 -6.25
CA TRP A 360 -1.72 3.50 -6.74
C TRP A 360 -0.95 3.82 -8.04
N GLY A 361 -1.45 4.83 -8.74
CA GLY A 361 -0.85 5.35 -9.96
C GLY A 361 -1.51 6.65 -10.39
N ILE A 362 -0.83 7.42 -11.23
CA ILE A 362 -1.32 8.67 -11.81
C ILE A 362 -1.16 8.68 -13.33
N HIS A 363 -1.97 9.52 -13.97
CA HIS A 363 -1.94 9.79 -15.40
C HIS A 363 -1.67 11.28 -15.65
N ARG A 364 -0.97 11.60 -16.75
CA ARG A 364 -0.87 12.99 -17.21
C ARG A 364 -2.15 13.39 -17.96
N VAL A 365 -2.57 14.65 -17.83
CA VAL A 365 -3.60 15.24 -18.69
C VAL A 365 -3.24 15.01 -20.17
N GLY A 366 -4.20 14.47 -20.94
CA GLY A 366 -4.00 14.08 -22.34
C GLY A 366 -3.65 12.60 -22.55
N ALA A 367 -3.49 11.81 -21.49
CA ALA A 367 -3.30 10.36 -21.59
C ALA A 367 -4.46 9.69 -22.34
N ARG A 368 -4.14 8.66 -23.15
CA ARG A 368 -5.10 7.91 -23.94
C ARG A 368 -5.05 6.41 -23.64
N ASN A 369 -6.20 5.75 -23.74
CA ASN A 369 -6.30 4.30 -23.66
C ASN A 369 -5.85 3.64 -24.98
N VAL A 370 -5.80 2.30 -25.02
CA VAL A 370 -5.37 1.56 -26.22
C VAL A 370 -6.35 1.72 -27.40
N GLN A 371 -7.59 2.16 -27.17
CA GLN A 371 -8.56 2.50 -28.21
C GLN A 371 -8.41 3.95 -28.72
N GLY A 372 -7.57 4.77 -28.09
CA GLY A 372 -7.33 6.17 -28.44
C GLY A 372 -8.25 7.19 -27.75
N ASP A 373 -9.12 6.76 -26.83
CA ASP A 373 -9.97 7.63 -26.01
C ASP A 373 -9.18 8.23 -24.83
N GLU A 374 -9.59 9.40 -24.36
CA GLU A 374 -8.94 10.05 -23.21
C GLU A 374 -9.19 9.30 -21.89
N VAL A 375 -8.15 9.21 -21.07
CA VAL A 375 -8.24 8.73 -19.68
C VAL A 375 -8.64 9.92 -18.80
N ASP A 376 -9.67 9.76 -17.97
CA ASP A 376 -10.26 10.83 -17.16
C ASP A 376 -10.03 10.65 -15.64
N SER A 377 -9.29 9.63 -15.25
CA SER A 377 -9.06 9.28 -13.84
C SER A 377 -7.61 9.50 -13.40
N LEU A 378 -7.43 9.90 -12.14
CA LEU A 378 -6.12 10.08 -11.50
C LEU A 378 -5.18 11.02 -12.28
N LEU A 379 -5.77 12.04 -12.94
CA LEU A 379 -5.07 13.01 -13.77
C LEU A 379 -4.20 13.98 -12.97
N ARG A 380 -3.08 14.36 -13.57
CA ARG A 380 -2.11 15.35 -13.09
C ARG A 380 -1.68 16.25 -14.24
N SER A 381 -1.48 17.53 -13.96
CA SER A 381 -0.94 18.48 -14.91
C SER A 381 0.50 18.12 -15.29
N GLY A 382 0.99 18.66 -16.40
CA GLY A 382 2.38 18.46 -16.80
C GLY A 382 3.39 18.95 -15.76
N ILE A 383 3.07 20.01 -15.02
CA ILE A 383 3.96 20.56 -13.98
C ILE A 383 4.09 19.58 -12.82
N ALA A 384 2.96 19.03 -12.35
CA ALA A 384 2.98 18.05 -11.27
C ALA A 384 3.65 16.74 -11.70
N MET A 385 3.34 16.24 -12.92
CA MET A 385 3.96 15.03 -13.46
C MET A 385 5.47 15.11 -13.50
N GLY A 386 6.04 16.19 -14.04
CA GLY A 386 7.50 16.36 -14.09
C GLY A 386 8.14 16.33 -12.70
N GLY A 387 7.56 17.05 -11.72
CA GLY A 387 8.07 17.00 -10.35
C GLY A 387 7.96 15.62 -9.69
N TYR A 388 6.93 14.83 -9.99
CA TYR A 388 6.81 13.47 -9.48
C TYR A 388 7.76 12.48 -10.15
N GLU A 389 8.06 12.68 -11.43
CA GLU A 389 9.05 11.89 -12.17
C GLU A 389 10.42 12.01 -11.49
N GLU A 390 10.92 13.23 -11.31
CA GLU A 390 12.20 13.47 -10.62
C GLU A 390 12.20 12.91 -9.18
N LEU A 391 11.10 13.08 -8.43
CA LEU A 391 10.97 12.49 -7.09
C LEU A 391 11.05 10.95 -7.10
N LEU A 392 10.46 10.30 -8.10
CA LEU A 392 10.50 8.85 -8.23
C LEU A 392 11.89 8.37 -8.70
N GLU A 393 12.56 9.12 -9.58
CA GLU A 393 13.95 8.88 -9.95
C GLU A 393 14.86 8.89 -8.73
N GLU A 394 14.78 9.94 -7.92
CA GLU A 394 15.54 10.06 -6.67
C GLU A 394 15.20 8.95 -5.68
N PHE A 395 13.92 8.58 -5.54
CA PHE A 395 13.52 7.46 -4.70
C PHE A 395 14.17 6.14 -5.13
N PHE A 396 14.15 5.80 -6.43
CA PHE A 396 14.75 4.56 -6.91
C PHE A 396 16.29 4.62 -6.95
N LEU A 397 16.90 5.80 -7.15
CA LEU A 397 18.34 6.00 -6.98
C LEU A 397 18.76 5.73 -5.53
N TRP A 398 18.04 6.30 -4.56
CA TRP A 398 18.25 6.04 -3.15
C TRP A 398 18.09 4.56 -2.79
N LEU A 399 17.02 3.90 -3.25
CA LEU A 399 16.84 2.46 -3.05
C LEU A 399 18.03 1.66 -3.60
N ARG A 400 18.49 1.92 -4.82
CA ARG A 400 19.63 1.18 -5.41
C ARG A 400 20.90 1.36 -4.60
N LYS A 401 21.13 2.54 -4.05
CA LYS A 401 22.35 2.91 -3.33
C LYS A 401 22.35 2.43 -1.88
N ALA A 402 21.24 2.60 -1.17
CA ALA A 402 21.16 2.39 0.27
C ALA A 402 20.39 1.11 0.67
N HIS A 403 19.47 0.65 -0.18
CA HIS A 403 18.56 -0.45 0.11
C HIS A 403 18.37 -1.39 -1.11
N PRO A 404 19.45 -1.95 -1.68
CA PRO A 404 19.38 -2.74 -2.91
C PRO A 404 18.56 -4.04 -2.77
N ASP A 405 18.27 -4.44 -1.54
CA ASP A 405 17.54 -5.63 -1.15
C ASP A 405 16.01 -5.41 -1.03
N VAL A 406 15.54 -4.17 -1.23
CA VAL A 406 14.12 -3.80 -1.20
C VAL A 406 13.50 -3.88 -2.58
N VAL A 407 12.27 -4.38 -2.66
CA VAL A 407 11.46 -4.41 -3.89
C VAL A 407 10.14 -3.68 -3.70
N VAL A 408 9.74 -2.93 -4.72
CA VAL A 408 8.44 -2.27 -4.84
C VAL A 408 7.58 -3.06 -5.81
N VAL A 409 6.38 -3.44 -5.38
CA VAL A 409 5.36 -4.10 -6.21
C VAL A 409 4.26 -3.08 -6.49
N ASN A 410 4.07 -2.72 -7.75
CA ASN A 410 3.17 -1.65 -8.18
C ASN A 410 2.08 -2.16 -9.13
N SER A 411 0.88 -1.58 -9.01
CA SER A 411 -0.21 -1.82 -9.95
C SER A 411 0.04 -1.16 -11.30
N ALA A 412 -0.17 -1.89 -12.40
CA ALA A 412 -0.03 -1.37 -13.77
C ALA A 412 -0.96 -0.16 -14.05
N GLY A 413 -2.15 -0.15 -13.45
CA GLY A 413 -3.18 0.86 -13.68
C GLY A 413 -4.46 0.28 -14.28
N ASN A 414 -5.53 1.06 -14.25
CA ASN A 414 -6.89 0.63 -14.62
C ASN A 414 -7.47 1.43 -15.81
N GLY A 415 -6.61 2.10 -16.59
CA GLY A 415 -7.02 2.97 -17.69
C GLY A 415 -7.18 2.26 -19.04
N ALA A 416 -7.01 0.94 -19.09
CA ALA A 416 -6.90 0.17 -20.34
C ALA A 416 -5.88 0.82 -21.31
N SER A 417 -4.74 1.24 -20.77
CA SER A 417 -3.67 1.99 -21.45
C SER A 417 -2.35 1.23 -21.40
N PHE A 418 -1.31 1.79 -22.02
CA PHE A 418 0.05 1.27 -21.95
C PHE A 418 0.70 1.68 -20.61
N SER A 419 1.37 0.74 -19.94
CA SER A 419 1.99 0.97 -18.63
C SER A 419 3.34 1.66 -18.72
N GLY A 420 4.04 1.48 -19.85
CA GLY A 420 5.38 1.96 -20.18
C GLY A 420 5.44 3.33 -20.85
N THR A 421 4.31 3.99 -21.08
CA THR A 421 4.28 5.37 -21.60
C THR A 421 4.63 6.36 -20.49
N ASP A 422 5.92 6.50 -20.24
CA ASP A 422 6.52 7.42 -19.24
C ASP A 422 5.95 8.83 -19.28
N GLU A 423 5.77 9.41 -20.48
CA GLU A 423 5.17 10.72 -20.68
C GLU A 423 3.77 10.88 -20.04
N TYR A 424 3.05 9.77 -19.83
CA TYR A 424 1.64 9.77 -19.44
C TYR A 424 1.30 8.95 -18.20
N ARG A 425 2.22 8.18 -17.60
CA ARG A 425 1.89 7.23 -16.53
C ARG A 425 3.01 7.07 -15.51
N LEU A 426 2.72 7.25 -14.22
CA LEU A 426 3.67 7.00 -13.11
C LEU A 426 3.04 6.24 -11.93
N PRO A 427 3.75 5.36 -11.20
CA PRO A 427 5.18 5.05 -11.34
C PRO A 427 5.42 3.86 -12.27
N SER A 428 4.38 3.20 -12.80
CA SER A 428 4.50 1.93 -13.51
C SER A 428 5.41 2.00 -14.74
N SER A 429 5.63 3.16 -15.35
CA SER A 429 6.50 3.33 -16.52
C SER A 429 7.99 3.17 -16.21
N PHE A 430 8.41 3.44 -14.97
CA PHE A 430 9.81 3.47 -14.56
C PHE A 430 10.51 2.13 -14.81
N ILE A 431 11.67 2.14 -15.47
CA ILE A 431 12.46 0.93 -15.73
C ILE A 431 13.54 0.79 -14.67
N THR A 432 13.34 -0.14 -13.74
CA THR A 432 14.31 -0.46 -12.67
C THR A 432 14.11 -1.87 -12.14
N GLU A 433 15.17 -2.52 -11.67
CA GLU A 433 15.12 -3.87 -11.07
C GLU A 433 14.31 -3.93 -9.77
N GLN A 434 14.15 -2.80 -9.09
CA GLN A 434 13.44 -2.71 -7.81
C GLN A 434 11.95 -2.41 -7.96
N LEU A 435 11.40 -2.36 -9.18
CA LEU A 435 9.97 -2.11 -9.44
C LEU A 435 9.33 -3.23 -10.26
N LEU A 436 8.49 -4.04 -9.62
CA LEU A 436 7.66 -5.07 -10.24
C LEU A 436 6.28 -4.50 -10.57
N VAL A 437 5.87 -4.53 -11.83
CA VAL A 437 4.57 -4.02 -12.29
C VAL A 437 3.60 -5.17 -12.52
N VAL A 438 2.44 -5.07 -11.88
CA VAL A 438 1.43 -6.13 -11.83
C VAL A 438 0.19 -5.75 -12.62
N GLY A 439 -0.07 -6.51 -13.68
CA GLY A 439 -1.29 -6.44 -14.47
C GLY A 439 -2.43 -7.26 -13.86
N GLY A 440 -3.64 -7.05 -14.38
CA GLY A 440 -4.85 -7.67 -13.85
C GLY A 440 -5.48 -8.66 -14.82
N HIS A 441 -5.74 -9.87 -14.34
CA HIS A 441 -6.56 -10.86 -15.04
C HIS A 441 -7.78 -11.27 -14.22
N GLN A 442 -8.70 -12.01 -14.85
CA GLN A 442 -9.83 -12.66 -14.20
C GLN A 442 -10.02 -14.06 -14.76
N ARG A 443 -10.74 -14.92 -14.04
CA ARG A 443 -11.03 -16.28 -14.48
C ARG A 443 -11.90 -16.27 -15.74
N ASN A 444 -11.60 -17.17 -16.67
CA ASN A 444 -12.46 -17.41 -17.82
C ASN A 444 -13.60 -18.35 -17.42
N GLY A 445 -14.74 -17.79 -17.02
CA GLY A 445 -15.91 -18.58 -16.58
C GLY A 445 -16.51 -19.51 -17.65
N GLN A 446 -16.15 -19.34 -18.92
CA GLN A 446 -16.65 -20.17 -20.03
C GLN A 446 -15.73 -21.34 -20.38
N ALA A 447 -14.49 -21.36 -19.88
CA ALA A 447 -13.51 -22.37 -20.22
C ALA A 447 -13.43 -23.46 -19.15
N SER A 448 -13.90 -24.67 -19.48
CA SER A 448 -13.61 -25.87 -18.68
C SER A 448 -12.28 -26.47 -19.12
N VAL A 449 -11.19 -25.80 -18.73
CA VAL A 449 -9.81 -26.17 -19.08
C VAL A 449 -8.97 -26.35 -17.82
N PRO A 450 -7.84 -27.10 -17.88
CA PRO A 450 -6.89 -27.19 -16.77
C PRO A 450 -6.35 -25.81 -16.37
N VAL A 451 -5.95 -25.66 -15.10
CA VAL A 451 -5.46 -24.38 -14.58
C VAL A 451 -4.28 -23.87 -15.40
N GLU A 452 -3.37 -24.74 -15.84
CA GLU A 452 -2.17 -24.41 -16.63
C GLU A 452 -2.48 -23.91 -18.04
N SER A 453 -3.73 -24.06 -18.51
CA SER A 453 -4.12 -23.61 -19.83
C SER A 453 -4.02 -22.08 -19.95
N PRO A 454 -3.48 -21.56 -21.07
CA PRO A 454 -3.50 -20.12 -21.36
C PRO A 454 -4.91 -19.51 -21.34
N ASN A 455 -5.93 -20.34 -21.62
CA ASN A 455 -7.33 -19.92 -21.69
C ASN A 455 -8.07 -19.98 -20.35
N TYR A 456 -7.43 -20.43 -19.27
CA TYR A 456 -8.06 -20.53 -17.94
C TYR A 456 -8.36 -19.15 -17.33
N ALA A 457 -7.57 -18.13 -17.70
CA ALA A 457 -7.76 -16.75 -17.31
C ALA A 457 -7.76 -15.85 -18.56
N VAL A 458 -8.40 -14.69 -18.46
CA VAL A 458 -8.40 -13.64 -19.48
C VAL A 458 -7.97 -12.33 -18.85
N LYS A 459 -7.33 -11.46 -19.64
CA LYS A 459 -7.00 -10.10 -19.20
C LYS A 459 -8.26 -9.39 -18.74
N ARG A 460 -8.17 -8.62 -17.67
CA ARG A 460 -9.22 -7.66 -17.34
C ARG A 460 -9.24 -6.54 -18.37
N SER A 461 -10.42 -6.17 -18.87
CA SER A 461 -10.55 -5.12 -19.89
C SER A 461 -9.97 -3.77 -19.45
N THR A 462 -10.04 -3.48 -18.16
CA THR A 462 -9.53 -2.23 -17.56
C THR A 462 -8.02 -2.28 -17.28
N SER A 463 -7.38 -3.45 -17.28
CA SER A 463 -5.95 -3.55 -16.95
C SER A 463 -5.13 -2.82 -18.01
N ASN A 464 -4.19 -2.00 -17.56
CA ASN A 464 -3.08 -1.59 -18.41
C ASN A 464 -2.26 -2.82 -18.85
N VAL A 465 -1.58 -2.67 -19.98
CA VAL A 465 -0.84 -3.71 -20.71
C VAL A 465 0.52 -3.17 -21.16
N ASP A 466 1.28 -3.98 -21.90
CA ASP A 466 2.61 -3.82 -22.50
C ASP A 466 3.76 -4.58 -21.81
N MET A 467 4.93 -4.48 -22.45
CA MET A 467 6.19 -5.06 -21.98
C MET A 467 6.67 -4.53 -20.64
N ARG A 468 6.12 -3.41 -20.14
CA ARG A 468 6.44 -2.92 -18.81
C ARG A 468 5.74 -3.74 -17.72
N VAL A 469 4.63 -4.41 -18.02
CA VAL A 469 3.98 -5.30 -17.06
C VAL A 469 4.80 -6.58 -16.90
N ASP A 470 5.28 -6.86 -15.69
CA ASP A 470 6.12 -8.02 -15.40
C ASP A 470 5.30 -9.32 -15.33
N ILE A 471 4.12 -9.27 -14.71
CA ILE A 471 3.27 -10.44 -14.48
C ILE A 471 1.81 -10.02 -14.26
N THR A 472 0.85 -10.88 -14.61
CA THR A 472 -0.57 -10.67 -14.25
C THR A 472 -0.99 -11.52 -13.06
N ALA A 473 -1.86 -10.98 -12.20
CA ALA A 473 -2.52 -11.72 -11.12
C ALA A 473 -4.04 -11.50 -11.14
N ALA A 474 -4.78 -12.40 -10.48
CA ALA A 474 -6.22 -12.24 -10.30
C ALA A 474 -6.55 -10.88 -9.67
N ALA A 475 -7.35 -10.08 -10.38
CA ALA A 475 -7.57 -8.67 -10.09
C ALA A 475 -8.93 -8.39 -9.45
N CYS A 476 -9.64 -9.42 -9.01
CA CYS A 476 -10.93 -9.30 -8.33
C CYS A 476 -10.82 -9.93 -6.94
N ALA A 477 -11.32 -9.21 -5.93
CA ALA A 477 -11.36 -9.65 -4.56
C ALA A 477 -12.69 -9.24 -3.94
N HIS A 478 -13.08 -9.95 -2.90
CA HIS A 478 -14.23 -9.60 -2.08
C HIS A 478 -13.83 -8.60 -1.01
N ALA A 479 -14.67 -7.57 -0.83
CA ALA A 479 -14.54 -6.63 0.26
C ALA A 479 -14.69 -7.35 1.62
N SER A 480 -14.07 -6.80 2.64
CA SER A 480 -14.32 -7.23 4.02
C SER A 480 -15.72 -6.81 4.47
N THR A 481 -16.28 -7.55 5.42
CA THR A 481 -17.60 -7.31 6.00
C THR A 481 -17.53 -7.37 7.52
N ARG A 482 -18.47 -6.70 8.19
CA ARG A 482 -18.59 -6.73 9.65
C ARG A 482 -19.19 -8.04 10.18
N GLN A 483 -20.02 -8.69 9.37
CA GLN A 483 -20.71 -9.90 9.78
C GLN A 483 -19.94 -11.12 9.32
N ALA A 484 -19.63 -12.02 10.27
CA ALA A 484 -18.88 -13.21 9.94
C ALA A 484 -19.61 -14.12 8.93
N GLY A 485 -18.86 -14.68 7.99
CA GLY A 485 -19.37 -15.58 6.94
C GLY A 485 -20.23 -14.90 5.87
N GLN A 486 -20.34 -13.57 5.86
CA GLN A 486 -21.02 -12.84 4.79
C GLN A 486 -20.04 -12.53 3.63
N PRO A 487 -20.39 -12.84 2.37
CA PRO A 487 -19.56 -12.43 1.25
C PRO A 487 -19.71 -10.93 0.99
N GLY A 488 -18.59 -10.21 0.90
CA GLY A 488 -18.56 -8.79 0.56
C GLY A 488 -18.79 -8.51 -0.92
N GLU A 489 -18.87 -7.22 -1.25
CA GLU A 489 -18.96 -6.78 -2.65
C GLU A 489 -17.67 -7.16 -3.40
N VAL A 490 -17.79 -7.53 -4.67
CA VAL A 490 -16.64 -7.79 -5.52
C VAL A 490 -16.06 -6.45 -6.00
N HIS A 491 -14.83 -6.15 -5.60
CA HIS A 491 -14.03 -5.08 -6.16
C HIS A 491 -13.02 -5.66 -7.15
N CYS A 492 -12.72 -4.88 -8.19
CA CYS A 492 -11.75 -5.33 -9.17
C CYS A 492 -10.92 -4.19 -9.75
N GLY A 493 -9.66 -4.48 -10.03
CA GLY A 493 -8.64 -3.54 -10.44
C GLY A 493 -7.24 -4.13 -10.20
N THR A 494 -6.24 -3.59 -10.89
CA THR A 494 -4.84 -3.97 -10.69
C THR A 494 -4.35 -3.69 -9.26
N SER A 495 -5.01 -2.78 -8.55
CA SER A 495 -4.81 -2.52 -7.12
C SER A 495 -5.07 -3.74 -6.22
N TYR A 496 -5.90 -4.70 -6.66
CA TYR A 496 -6.16 -5.97 -5.96
C TYR A 496 -5.30 -7.14 -6.47
N ALA A 497 -4.75 -7.05 -7.68
CA ALA A 497 -3.75 -8.00 -8.18
C ALA A 497 -2.39 -7.81 -7.49
N THR A 498 -2.02 -6.55 -7.25
CA THR A 498 -0.74 -6.14 -6.63
C THR A 498 -0.47 -6.79 -5.26
N PRO A 499 -1.39 -6.73 -4.27
CA PRO A 499 -1.16 -7.35 -2.97
C PRO A 499 -1.02 -8.88 -3.03
N MET A 500 -1.57 -9.55 -4.05
CA MET A 500 -1.35 -10.99 -4.25
C MET A 500 0.12 -11.30 -4.56
N VAL A 501 0.74 -10.51 -5.45
CA VAL A 501 2.16 -10.64 -5.80
C VAL A 501 3.03 -10.19 -4.62
N THR A 502 2.67 -9.10 -3.93
CA THR A 502 3.35 -8.65 -2.71
C THR A 502 3.41 -9.76 -1.65
N GLY A 503 2.28 -10.41 -1.37
CA GLY A 503 2.22 -11.51 -0.40
C GLY A 503 3.08 -12.71 -0.81
N LEU A 504 3.07 -13.05 -2.11
CA LEU A 504 3.94 -14.11 -2.62
C LEU A 504 5.42 -13.76 -2.46
N VAL A 505 5.83 -12.54 -2.84
CA VAL A 505 7.21 -12.07 -2.69
C VAL A 505 7.66 -12.09 -1.23
N ALA A 506 6.80 -11.66 -0.29
CA ALA A 506 7.10 -11.75 1.14
C ALA A 506 7.30 -13.22 1.59
N ALA A 507 6.48 -14.15 1.10
CA ALA A 507 6.64 -15.58 1.39
C ALA A 507 7.92 -16.17 0.77
N MET A 508 8.30 -15.75 -0.44
CA MET A 508 9.57 -16.12 -1.08
C MET A 508 10.78 -15.63 -0.26
N LEU A 509 10.74 -14.38 0.21
CA LEU A 509 11.78 -13.81 1.08
C LEU A 509 11.82 -14.48 2.46
N SER A 510 10.67 -14.88 2.99
CA SER A 510 10.61 -15.66 4.23
C SER A 510 11.34 -16.99 4.08
N ILE A 511 11.24 -17.64 2.92
CA ILE A 511 11.98 -18.88 2.58
C ILE A 511 13.47 -18.61 2.36
N ASN A 512 13.81 -17.60 1.55
CA ASN A 512 15.19 -17.23 1.25
C ASN A 512 15.37 -15.69 1.37
N PRO A 513 15.85 -15.19 2.53
CA PRO A 513 15.97 -13.76 2.78
C PRO A 513 17.09 -13.08 1.96
N GLN A 514 17.96 -13.87 1.31
CA GLN A 514 19.06 -13.37 0.48
C GLN A 514 18.64 -13.00 -0.94
N LEU A 515 17.41 -13.36 -1.36
CA LEU A 515 16.91 -13.03 -2.69
C LEU A 515 16.89 -11.51 -2.89
N GLN A 516 17.52 -11.08 -3.98
CA GLN A 516 17.52 -9.70 -4.45
C GLN A 516 16.35 -9.43 -5.40
N PRO A 517 15.94 -8.17 -5.62
CA PRO A 517 14.81 -7.81 -6.48
C PRO A 517 14.84 -8.44 -7.89
N GLU A 518 15.99 -8.42 -8.57
CA GLU A 518 16.15 -9.07 -9.88
C GLU A 518 15.92 -10.60 -9.80
N GLN A 519 16.40 -11.25 -8.75
CA GLN A 519 16.21 -12.68 -8.55
C GLN A 519 14.74 -13.00 -8.24
N LEU A 520 14.05 -12.17 -7.46
CA LEU A 520 12.61 -12.29 -7.21
C LEU A 520 11.82 -12.19 -8.51
N ARG A 521 12.09 -11.16 -9.34
CA ARG A 521 11.51 -11.01 -10.68
C ARG A 521 11.71 -12.28 -11.51
N MET A 522 12.96 -12.71 -11.62
CA MET A 522 13.33 -13.88 -12.40
C MET A 522 12.63 -15.16 -11.92
N LEU A 523 12.53 -15.39 -10.60
CA LEU A 523 11.85 -16.56 -10.05
C LEU A 523 10.33 -16.52 -10.33
N LEU A 524 9.69 -15.35 -10.17
CA LEU A 524 8.28 -15.16 -10.52
C LEU A 524 8.04 -15.49 -11.99
N ARG A 525 8.86 -14.93 -12.88
CA ARG A 525 8.78 -15.12 -14.32
C ARG A 525 9.04 -16.56 -14.77
N ARG A 526 10.06 -17.21 -14.19
CA ARG A 526 10.36 -18.64 -14.41
C ARG A 526 9.24 -19.56 -13.94
N SER A 527 8.54 -19.15 -12.88
CA SER A 527 7.43 -19.93 -12.34
C SER A 527 6.11 -19.71 -13.08
N ALA A 528 5.98 -18.60 -13.81
CA ALA A 528 4.71 -18.15 -14.36
C ALA A 528 4.06 -19.18 -15.28
N MET A 529 2.74 -19.31 -15.16
CA MET A 529 1.91 -19.92 -16.19
C MET A 529 1.71 -18.92 -17.34
N THR A 530 1.14 -19.37 -18.44
CA THR A 530 0.86 -18.52 -19.61
C THR A 530 -0.57 -17.98 -19.58
N ILE A 531 -0.81 -16.83 -20.21
CA ILE A 531 -2.14 -16.25 -20.45
C ILE A 531 -2.20 -15.63 -21.85
N GLY A 532 -3.38 -15.64 -22.48
CA GLY A 532 -3.59 -14.96 -23.76
C GLY A 532 -3.21 -15.81 -24.99
N GLY A 533 -2.90 -15.12 -26.09
CA GLY A 533 -2.64 -15.70 -27.40
C GLY A 533 -1.37 -16.53 -27.48
N ASN A 534 -1.04 -17.00 -28.69
CA ASN A 534 0.14 -17.84 -28.88
C ASN A 534 1.45 -17.04 -28.89
N HIS A 535 1.44 -15.77 -29.31
CA HIS A 535 2.63 -14.94 -29.45
C HIS A 535 2.35 -13.46 -29.11
N ASP A 536 3.14 -12.92 -28.20
CA ASP A 536 3.20 -11.53 -27.71
C ASP A 536 4.59 -10.95 -28.08
N PHE A 537 5.00 -11.15 -29.33
CA PHE A 537 6.26 -10.60 -29.91
C PHE A 537 5.96 -9.57 -31.01
N GLU A 538 4.75 -9.03 -31.02
CA GLU A 538 4.32 -8.11 -32.06
C GLU A 538 4.87 -6.69 -31.78
N ARG A 539 4.67 -5.74 -32.70
CA ARG A 539 5.23 -4.38 -32.65
C ARG A 539 4.76 -3.60 -31.40
N GLU A 540 5.38 -2.45 -31.10
CA GLU A 540 5.02 -1.56 -29.96
C GLU A 540 3.52 -1.17 -29.89
N ASP A 541 2.75 -1.36 -30.95
CA ASP A 541 1.29 -1.18 -31.04
C ASP A 541 0.46 -2.44 -30.72
N ALA A 542 1.11 -3.55 -30.34
CA ALA A 542 0.46 -4.81 -30.00
C ALA A 542 0.00 -4.86 -28.53
N GLU A 543 -1.12 -5.56 -28.31
CA GLU A 543 -1.72 -5.74 -26.98
C GLU A 543 -1.00 -6.81 -26.13
N ASP A 544 0.33 -6.76 -26.06
CA ASP A 544 1.11 -7.65 -25.19
C ASP A 544 0.65 -7.45 -23.75
N LEU A 545 0.10 -8.49 -23.11
CA LEU A 545 -0.47 -8.33 -21.76
C LEU A 545 0.61 -8.08 -20.71
N THR A 546 1.81 -8.60 -20.97
CA THR A 546 3.03 -8.49 -20.16
C THR A 546 4.26 -8.59 -21.05
N ALA A 547 5.45 -8.33 -20.50
CA ALA A 547 6.70 -8.78 -21.11
C ALA A 547 6.61 -10.27 -21.50
N PRO A 548 6.92 -10.65 -22.75
CA PRO A 548 6.82 -12.04 -23.19
C PRO A 548 7.78 -12.94 -22.42
N ILE A 549 7.38 -14.19 -22.16
CA ILE A 549 8.23 -15.19 -21.52
C ILE A 549 9.46 -15.45 -22.39
N LEU A 550 10.63 -15.25 -21.82
CA LEU A 550 11.92 -15.38 -22.51
C LEU A 550 12.47 -16.81 -22.39
N PRO A 551 13.31 -17.25 -23.35
CA PRO A 551 13.98 -18.55 -23.24
C PRO A 551 14.79 -18.70 -21.94
N SER A 552 15.43 -17.63 -21.45
CA SER A 552 16.17 -17.61 -20.17
C SER A 552 15.28 -17.91 -18.94
N GLU A 553 13.97 -17.72 -19.08
CA GLU A 553 12.94 -18.03 -18.09
C GLU A 553 12.39 -19.47 -18.23
N ARG A 554 12.88 -20.22 -19.23
CA ARG A 554 12.58 -21.62 -19.51
C ARG A 554 13.85 -22.45 -19.73
N ASN A 555 14.84 -22.26 -18.88
CA ASN A 555 16.13 -22.99 -18.93
C ASN A 555 16.83 -22.91 -20.30
N PHE A 556 16.75 -21.75 -20.97
CA PHE A 556 17.29 -21.49 -22.31
C PHE A 556 16.72 -22.38 -23.43
N GLN A 557 15.51 -22.94 -23.23
CA GLN A 557 14.81 -23.72 -24.25
C GLN A 557 14.08 -22.81 -25.24
N LEU A 558 14.69 -22.56 -26.40
CA LEU A 558 14.14 -21.69 -27.46
C LEU A 558 12.78 -22.15 -28.01
N HIS A 559 12.49 -23.44 -27.96
CA HIS A 559 11.26 -24.03 -28.50
C HIS A 559 10.26 -24.43 -27.41
N ASP A 560 10.45 -23.92 -26.18
CA ASP A 560 9.44 -24.10 -25.13
C ASP A 560 8.13 -23.42 -25.57
N ARG A 561 7.01 -24.11 -25.35
CA ARG A 561 5.68 -23.68 -25.78
C ARG A 561 5.20 -22.38 -25.11
N ASP A 562 5.81 -22.04 -23.97
CA ASP A 562 5.48 -20.86 -23.18
C ASP A 562 6.25 -19.62 -23.67
N VAL A 563 7.38 -19.81 -24.36
CA VAL A 563 8.21 -18.70 -24.85
C VAL A 563 7.42 -17.84 -25.83
N GLY A 564 7.46 -16.53 -25.59
CA GLY A 564 6.70 -15.55 -26.36
C GLY A 564 5.28 -15.33 -25.90
N ARG A 565 4.84 -15.91 -24.79
CA ARG A 565 3.50 -15.64 -24.23
C ARG A 565 3.58 -14.76 -22.99
N SER A 566 2.49 -14.12 -22.65
CA SER A 566 2.35 -13.35 -21.42
C SER A 566 2.36 -14.22 -20.17
N ALA A 567 2.87 -13.65 -19.08
CA ALA A 567 3.01 -14.30 -17.80
C ALA A 567 1.79 -14.11 -16.89
N ARG A 568 1.36 -15.22 -16.31
CA ARG A 568 0.34 -15.32 -15.28
C ARG A 568 0.93 -15.91 -14.01
N LEU A 569 0.61 -15.31 -12.87
CA LEU A 569 1.08 -15.72 -11.57
C LEU A 569 0.84 -17.23 -11.30
N ASP A 570 1.89 -17.95 -10.90
CA ASP A 570 1.81 -19.28 -10.30
C ASP A 570 2.47 -19.22 -8.92
N MET A 571 1.63 -19.06 -7.89
CA MET A 571 2.10 -18.87 -6.53
C MET A 571 2.80 -20.12 -5.99
N GLN A 572 2.30 -21.32 -6.30
CA GLN A 572 2.93 -22.55 -5.81
C GLN A 572 4.32 -22.71 -6.43
N LYS A 573 4.43 -22.53 -7.75
CA LYS A 573 5.69 -22.78 -8.44
C LYS A 573 6.77 -21.78 -8.04
N ALA A 574 6.40 -20.53 -7.77
CA ALA A 574 7.33 -19.52 -7.25
C ALA A 574 7.93 -19.93 -5.88
N LEU A 575 7.11 -20.45 -4.96
CA LEU A 575 7.59 -20.95 -3.68
C LEU A 575 8.50 -22.17 -3.84
N GLU A 576 8.18 -23.09 -4.75
CA GLU A 576 9.04 -24.23 -5.07
C GLU A 576 10.42 -23.80 -5.56
N LEU A 577 10.47 -22.84 -6.49
CA LEU A 577 11.74 -22.33 -7.01
C LEU A 577 12.50 -21.52 -5.96
N SER A 578 11.81 -20.87 -5.02
CA SER A 578 12.44 -20.18 -3.89
C SER A 578 13.14 -21.15 -2.95
N VAL A 579 12.55 -22.32 -2.67
CA VAL A 579 13.25 -23.38 -1.92
C VAL A 579 14.47 -23.89 -2.68
N GLN A 580 14.33 -24.14 -3.99
CA GLN A 580 15.46 -24.58 -4.83
C GLN A 580 16.59 -23.55 -4.90
N SER A 581 16.28 -22.26 -4.75
CA SER A 581 17.29 -21.20 -4.75
C SER A 581 18.25 -21.28 -3.56
N LEU A 582 17.85 -21.90 -2.44
CA LEU A 582 18.71 -22.10 -1.27
C LEU A 582 19.91 -23.00 -1.58
N GLU A 583 19.75 -23.97 -2.48
CA GLU A 583 20.82 -24.90 -2.86
C GLU A 583 21.75 -24.32 -3.94
N ARG A 584 21.30 -23.29 -4.66
CA ARG A 584 22.00 -22.71 -5.82
C ARG A 584 22.94 -21.56 -5.47
N VAL A 585 23.29 -21.38 -4.20
CA VAL A 585 24.33 -20.42 -3.78
C VAL A 585 25.72 -20.97 -4.15
N ARG A 586 26.09 -20.86 -5.43
CA ARG A 586 27.48 -20.79 -5.90
C ARG A 586 27.58 -20.00 -7.20
#